data_AF-A0A8H7LQC4-F1
#
_entry.id   AF-A0A8H7LQC4-F1
#
_cell.length_a   1.000
_cell.length_b   1.000
_cell.length_c   1.000
_cell.angle_alpha   90.00
_cell.angle_beta   90.00
_cell.angle_gamma   90.00
#
_symmetry.space_group_name_H-M   'P 1'
#
loop_
_entity.id
_entity.type
_entity.pdbx_description
1 polymer ?
#
loop_
_entity_poly.entity_id
_entity_poly.type
_entity_poly.pdbx_seq_one_letter_code
_entity_poly.pdbx_strand_id
1 'polypeptide(L)'
;MKPTEPGPNCYKFVDRIMELENQIRLIEEQRSSSSTTVSEYSSDESSLRSTTSPGLSLGSSSPGSSRDTSRTPITPTKGLGSADDVFPAIVSPSSPSSAYSMVDIYPDYSKSTGPDPSSQVVSKLLDTFFQRHSQCGFELHLGRVMRALQPGTPEPLTPVLLDSMLLMGCYFAQEQELKMWENEFFERTKWSIEENITLAHSGGDGKYNSLHHVQAMSMFGLYYYFKGRLLEGHVHTAHATRLAVALGLHKLNSRIFYPGYGAPISKQPFGVTRWRPRDSIELGEAINLWWSCMDTELAGSTLNGLSPCVSLEDDITTVWPRLLSDFESGQPLPDDDYSVNSLLDPQTSSIVVSVSRDNVKSLIAKSYILMVWAAKLDIERVANHQGSEEWWIRFERCDQAINQFMMTMPPVRLSRNVEELAYLILVHTAIYCSQLQLHNALAEFELAMGAQRYPNGRNPDGSLGGISYARCNEACRATVLAAAIVADVDLSYMLMFIGIAWVCVAEVLIREIPRLRRSGFSAQALEKEQQLTVIEKCMGRLVQTYPVLSLQLQQLQIVKAQQTFY
;
A
#
# COMPACT_ATOMS: atom_id res chain seq x y z
N MET A 1 -66.56 2.59 -8.82
CA MET A 1 -65.28 2.62 -8.10
C MET A 1 -65.57 2.59 -6.60
N LYS A 2 -65.37 1.45 -5.95
CA LYS A 2 -65.33 1.33 -4.48
C LYS A 2 -63.87 1.14 -4.09
N PRO A 3 -63.34 1.83 -3.05
CA PRO A 3 -61.97 1.64 -2.60
C PRO A 3 -61.85 0.32 -1.84
N THR A 4 -60.83 -0.46 -2.20
CA THR A 4 -60.43 -1.73 -1.58
C THR A 4 -59.81 -1.51 -0.21
N GLU A 5 -60.26 -2.27 0.79
CA GLU A 5 -59.71 -2.29 2.15
C GLU A 5 -58.25 -2.77 2.17
N PRO A 6 -57.40 -2.23 3.07
CA PRO A 6 -56.01 -2.66 3.19
C PRO A 6 -55.91 -4.03 3.88
N GLY A 7 -55.12 -4.92 3.28
CA GLY A 7 -54.97 -6.31 3.70
C GLY A 7 -54.27 -6.52 5.06
N PRO A 8 -54.37 -7.74 5.61
CA PRO A 8 -54.03 -8.10 7.00
C PRO A 8 -52.55 -8.00 7.39
N ASN A 9 -51.66 -7.54 6.50
CA ASN A 9 -50.25 -7.33 6.79
C ASN A 9 -49.92 -5.91 7.28
N CYS A 10 -50.80 -4.92 7.10
CA CYS A 10 -50.54 -3.55 7.55
C CYS A 10 -50.54 -3.44 9.09
N TYR A 11 -51.41 -4.19 9.76
CA TYR A 11 -51.55 -4.19 11.23
C TYR A 11 -50.31 -4.78 11.94
N LYS A 12 -49.65 -5.78 11.35
CA LYS A 12 -48.45 -6.41 11.94
C LYS A 12 -47.24 -5.48 12.02
N PHE A 13 -47.12 -4.53 11.10
CA PHE A 13 -46.01 -3.55 11.12
C PHE A 13 -46.25 -2.44 12.13
N VAL A 14 -47.51 -2.01 12.31
CA VAL A 14 -47.87 -1.00 13.31
C VAL A 14 -47.63 -1.51 14.73
N ASP A 15 -48.02 -2.76 15.02
CA ASP A 15 -47.78 -3.37 16.33
C ASP A 15 -46.28 -3.53 16.63
N ARG A 16 -45.47 -3.87 15.60
CA ARG A 16 -44.02 -4.01 15.76
C ARG A 16 -43.32 -2.68 16.00
N ILE A 17 -43.77 -1.60 15.35
CA ILE A 17 -43.24 -0.25 15.56
C ILE A 17 -43.56 0.21 16.99
N MET A 18 -44.79 -0.01 17.43
CA MET A 18 -45.24 0.39 18.77
C MET A 18 -44.52 -0.38 19.88
N GLU A 19 -44.21 -1.67 19.67
CA GLU A 19 -43.35 -2.46 20.56
C GLU A 19 -41.91 -1.91 20.64
N LEU A 20 -41.32 -1.57 19.48
CA LEU A 20 -39.95 -1.03 19.42
C LEU A 20 -39.85 0.35 20.08
N GLU A 21 -40.85 1.21 19.90
CA GLU A 21 -40.92 2.52 20.57
C GLU A 21 -41.04 2.41 22.09
N ASN A 22 -41.69 1.35 22.60
CA ASN A 22 -41.79 1.11 24.03
C ASN A 22 -40.47 0.57 24.61
N GLN A 23 -39.75 -0.27 23.86
CA GLN A 23 -38.43 -0.76 24.25
C GLN A 23 -37.39 0.36 24.30
N ILE A 24 -37.44 1.32 23.37
CA ILE A 24 -36.55 2.48 23.37
C ILE A 24 -36.80 3.36 24.60
N ARG A 25 -38.07 3.61 24.96
CA ARG A 25 -38.42 4.37 26.16
C ARG A 25 -37.92 3.73 27.46
N LEU A 26 -38.03 2.41 27.57
CA LEU A 26 -37.53 1.68 28.75
C LEU A 26 -36.00 1.76 28.88
N ILE A 27 -35.28 1.77 27.75
CA ILE A 27 -33.81 1.89 27.74
C ILE A 27 -33.38 3.32 28.14
N GLU A 28 -34.13 4.35 27.73
CA GLU A 28 -33.85 5.75 28.09
C GLU A 28 -34.09 6.03 29.58
N GLU A 29 -35.10 5.39 30.19
CA GLU A 29 -35.37 5.47 31.63
C GLU A 29 -34.32 4.72 32.49
N GLN A 30 -33.75 3.62 31.98
CA GLN A 30 -32.63 2.92 32.64
C GLN A 30 -31.30 3.69 32.55
N ARG A 31 -31.11 4.47 31.48
CA ARG A 31 -29.92 5.33 31.30
C ARG A 31 -29.90 6.53 32.24
N SER A 32 -31.06 7.03 32.65
CA SER A 32 -31.20 8.18 33.55
C SER A 32 -31.08 7.82 35.03
N SER A 33 -31.15 6.53 35.38
CA SER A 33 -31.06 6.03 36.76
C SER A 33 -29.67 5.47 37.16
N SER A 34 -28.74 5.30 36.22
CA SER A 34 -27.42 4.66 36.47
C SER A 34 -26.26 5.64 36.72
N SER A 35 -26.53 6.94 36.86
CA SER A 35 -25.52 7.98 37.09
C SER A 35 -25.22 8.19 38.58
N THR A 36 -24.77 7.16 39.31
CA THR A 36 -23.99 7.37 40.54
C THR A 36 -23.25 6.09 40.93
N THR A 37 -21.90 6.13 40.84
CA THR A 37 -20.86 5.39 41.60
C THR A 37 -19.73 4.88 40.71
N VAL A 38 -18.60 5.58 40.69
CA VAL A 38 -17.28 4.96 40.50
C VAL A 38 -16.29 5.68 41.41
N SER A 39 -15.73 4.93 42.36
CA SER A 39 -14.65 5.35 43.24
C SER A 39 -13.28 5.10 42.60
N GLU A 40 -12.36 5.97 42.97
CA GLU A 40 -10.90 5.94 42.94
C GLU A 40 -10.22 4.58 42.67
N TYR A 41 -9.30 4.59 41.68
CA TYR A 41 -8.08 3.79 41.75
C TYR A 41 -6.87 4.58 41.23
N SER A 42 -5.77 4.39 41.95
CA SER A 42 -4.48 5.08 41.93
C SER A 42 -3.70 4.90 40.63
N SER A 43 -3.04 5.99 40.22
CA SER A 43 -2.05 6.09 39.15
C SER A 43 -0.64 5.72 39.61
N ASP A 44 0.05 4.87 38.85
CA ASP A 44 1.52 4.76 38.88
C ASP A 44 2.08 5.36 37.58
N GLU A 45 2.86 6.44 37.75
CA GLU A 45 3.59 7.13 36.68
C GLU A 45 4.79 6.30 36.21
N SER A 46 4.91 6.07 34.91
CA SER A 46 6.19 5.74 34.28
C SER A 46 6.53 6.80 33.22
N SER A 47 7.51 7.64 33.54
CA SER A 47 8.07 8.65 32.66
C SER A 47 8.93 7.99 31.57
N LEU A 48 8.46 7.94 30.33
CA LEU A 48 9.26 7.54 29.17
C LEU A 48 9.58 8.74 28.29
N ARG A 49 10.88 9.01 28.13
CA ARG A 49 11.44 10.05 27.28
C ARG A 49 11.18 9.72 25.80
N SER A 50 10.68 10.68 25.04
CA SER A 50 10.54 10.62 23.58
C SER A 50 11.91 10.49 22.90
N THR A 51 12.20 9.32 22.34
CA THR A 51 13.36 9.09 21.47
C THR A 51 13.00 9.39 20.02
N THR A 52 13.91 10.06 19.31
CA THR A 52 13.80 10.37 17.88
C THR A 52 13.68 9.10 17.02
N SER A 53 12.80 9.13 16.01
CA SER A 53 12.65 8.06 15.00
C SER A 53 14.01 7.56 14.45
N PRO A 54 14.40 6.28 14.68
CA PRO A 54 15.74 5.76 14.34
C PRO A 54 16.08 5.78 12.84
N GLY A 55 15.05 5.72 11.98
CA GLY A 55 15.20 5.58 10.53
C GLY A 55 15.49 6.86 9.75
N LEU A 56 15.19 8.05 10.32
CA LEU A 56 15.15 9.33 9.60
C LEU A 56 16.06 10.43 10.21
N SER A 57 16.96 10.07 11.13
CA SER A 57 17.84 11.04 11.80
C SER A 57 18.71 11.79 10.78
N LEU A 58 18.41 13.08 10.59
CA LEU A 58 19.30 14.06 9.96
C LEU A 58 20.28 14.53 11.05
N GLY A 59 21.56 14.22 10.91
CA GLY A 59 22.58 14.65 11.86
C GLY A 59 22.62 16.18 11.96
N SER A 60 22.20 16.73 13.10
CA SER A 60 22.41 18.14 13.40
C SER A 60 23.76 18.29 14.11
N SER A 61 24.71 18.88 13.39
CA SER A 61 25.93 19.42 13.97
C SER A 61 25.58 20.65 14.83
N SER A 62 25.80 20.56 16.15
CA SER A 62 25.91 21.74 17.01
C SER A 62 27.37 21.95 17.43
N PRO A 63 27.85 23.21 17.53
CA PRO A 63 29.25 23.51 17.78
C PRO A 63 29.57 23.58 19.29
N GLY A 64 30.73 23.03 19.65
CA GLY A 64 31.65 23.59 20.66
C GLY A 64 31.26 23.52 22.14
N SER A 65 31.84 22.56 22.86
CA SER A 65 32.61 22.85 24.08
C SER A 65 33.52 21.68 24.44
N SER A 66 34.78 22.00 24.64
CA SER A 66 35.92 21.14 24.94
C SER A 66 35.82 20.39 26.28
N ARG A 67 36.28 19.13 26.30
CA ARG A 67 37.42 18.70 27.13
C ARG A 67 37.81 17.25 26.83
N ASP A 68 39.12 17.07 26.66
CA ASP A 68 39.84 15.79 26.54
C ASP A 68 39.48 14.81 27.64
N THR A 69 39.35 13.52 27.29
CA THR A 69 40.17 12.44 27.87
C THR A 69 39.96 11.11 27.14
N SER A 70 41.08 10.54 26.68
CA SER A 70 41.40 9.12 26.46
C SER A 70 40.41 8.19 25.75
N ARG A 71 40.82 7.82 24.52
CA ARG A 71 40.41 6.66 23.72
C ARG A 71 40.37 5.34 24.51
N THR A 72 39.25 4.63 24.39
CA THR A 72 39.20 3.16 24.25
C THR A 72 38.25 2.83 23.09
N PRO A 73 38.61 1.92 22.17
CA PRO A 73 37.72 1.56 21.06
C PRO A 73 36.67 0.55 21.55
N ILE A 74 35.43 1.00 21.69
CA ILE A 74 34.28 0.11 21.84
C ILE A 74 33.85 -0.32 20.43
N THR A 75 34.01 -1.61 20.16
CA THR A 75 33.50 -2.33 18.98
C THR A 75 32.01 -2.06 18.75
N PRO A 76 31.56 -1.83 17.50
CA PRO A 76 30.14 -1.77 17.18
C PRO A 76 29.52 -3.17 17.32
N THR A 77 28.42 -3.23 18.05
CA THR A 77 27.49 -4.35 18.12
C THR A 77 26.96 -4.69 16.71
N LYS A 78 27.16 -5.95 16.31
CA LYS A 78 26.48 -6.57 15.15
C LYS A 78 24.98 -6.64 15.46
N GLY A 79 24.15 -5.89 14.74
CA GLY A 79 22.70 -5.92 14.97
C GLY A 79 21.81 -5.19 13.96
N LEU A 80 22.36 -4.57 12.92
CA LEU A 80 21.58 -4.01 11.81
C LEU A 80 21.97 -4.80 10.56
N GLY A 81 20.99 -5.42 9.89
CA GLY A 81 21.21 -6.21 8.66
C GLY A 81 22.00 -5.42 7.63
N SER A 82 22.82 -6.11 6.83
CA SER A 82 23.56 -5.45 5.75
C SER A 82 22.54 -4.88 4.75
N ALA A 83 22.86 -3.76 4.10
CA ALA A 83 22.06 -3.29 2.97
C ALA A 83 21.94 -4.39 1.87
N ASP A 84 22.88 -5.34 1.83
CA ASP A 84 22.82 -6.52 0.95
C ASP A 84 21.70 -7.52 1.31
N ASP A 85 21.24 -7.54 2.57
CA ASP A 85 20.16 -8.44 3.00
C ASP A 85 18.78 -7.91 2.55
N VAL A 86 18.61 -6.59 2.51
CA VAL A 86 17.37 -5.90 2.10
C VAL A 86 17.31 -5.73 0.57
N PHE A 87 18.47 -5.40 -0.01
CA PHE A 87 18.68 -5.15 -1.43
C PHE A 87 19.89 -5.95 -1.91
N PRO A 88 19.78 -7.28 -2.05
CA PRO A 88 20.82 -8.05 -2.73
C PRO A 88 20.98 -7.43 -4.11
N ALA A 89 22.24 -7.30 -4.54
CA ALA A 89 22.59 -6.60 -5.77
C ALA A 89 21.69 -7.12 -6.90
N ILE A 90 20.71 -6.30 -7.29
CA ILE A 90 19.99 -6.49 -8.53
C ILE A 90 21.09 -6.27 -9.55
N VAL A 91 21.59 -7.36 -10.12
CA VAL A 91 22.35 -7.27 -11.36
C VAL A 91 21.33 -6.77 -12.36
N SER A 92 21.17 -5.45 -12.46
CA SER A 92 20.48 -4.84 -13.58
C SER A 92 21.16 -5.46 -14.79
N PRO A 93 20.44 -6.19 -15.65
CA PRO A 93 21.04 -6.62 -16.89
C PRO A 93 21.50 -5.34 -17.56
N SER A 94 22.83 -5.16 -17.61
CA SER A 94 23.47 -4.01 -18.24
C SER A 94 22.77 -3.81 -19.57
N SER A 95 22.10 -2.66 -19.75
CA SER A 95 21.27 -2.37 -20.91
C SER A 95 21.99 -2.88 -22.15
N PRO A 96 21.53 -3.98 -22.78
CA PRO A 96 22.20 -4.45 -23.96
C PRO A 96 21.83 -3.44 -25.05
N SER A 97 22.77 -2.55 -25.37
CA SER A 97 22.71 -1.70 -26.56
C SER A 97 22.80 -2.52 -27.86
N SER A 98 22.42 -3.80 -27.82
CA SER A 98 22.38 -4.71 -28.94
C SER A 98 20.98 -4.68 -29.51
N ALA A 99 20.84 -4.08 -30.70
CA ALA A 99 19.64 -4.11 -31.51
C ALA A 99 19.00 -5.51 -31.46
N TYR A 100 17.84 -5.60 -30.81
CA TYR A 100 16.98 -6.77 -30.89
C TYR A 100 16.67 -6.98 -32.38
N SER A 101 17.04 -8.14 -32.94
CA SER A 101 16.61 -8.51 -34.29
C SER A 101 15.12 -8.80 -34.22
N MET A 102 14.32 -7.75 -34.35
CA MET A 102 12.91 -7.71 -33.97
C MET A 102 11.94 -8.13 -35.09
N VAL A 103 12.48 -8.58 -36.22
CA VAL A 103 11.74 -8.75 -37.49
C VAL A 103 10.60 -9.78 -37.36
N ASP A 104 10.65 -10.68 -36.36
CA ASP A 104 9.67 -11.76 -36.16
C ASP A 104 8.97 -11.75 -34.78
N ILE A 105 9.06 -10.67 -33.98
CA ILE A 105 8.37 -10.62 -32.67
C ILE A 105 6.87 -10.42 -32.82
N TYR A 106 6.41 -9.89 -33.96
CA TYR A 106 5.01 -9.53 -34.15
C TYR A 106 4.12 -10.77 -33.96
N PRO A 107 3.25 -10.76 -32.93
CA PRO A 107 2.06 -11.59 -32.98
C PRO A 107 1.41 -11.42 -34.35
N ASP A 108 0.85 -12.48 -34.91
CA ASP A 108 -0.02 -12.37 -36.08
C ASP A 108 -1.26 -11.56 -35.66
N TYR A 109 -1.15 -10.23 -35.74
CA TYR A 109 -2.18 -9.25 -35.45
C TYR A 109 -3.25 -9.24 -36.55
N SER A 110 -3.50 -10.37 -37.22
CA SER A 110 -4.56 -10.52 -38.24
C SER A 110 -5.96 -10.14 -37.75
N LYS A 111 -6.15 -9.93 -36.43
CA LYS A 111 -7.37 -9.40 -35.82
C LYS A 111 -7.30 -7.93 -35.35
N SER A 112 -6.14 -7.28 -35.38
CA SER A 112 -6.00 -5.85 -35.04
C SER A 112 -6.40 -4.99 -36.23
N THR A 113 -7.24 -3.98 -36.01
CA THR A 113 -7.73 -3.08 -37.07
C THR A 113 -6.82 -1.88 -37.32
N GLY A 114 -5.77 -1.69 -36.51
CA GLY A 114 -4.86 -0.54 -36.58
C GLY A 114 -3.52 -0.81 -37.30
N PRO A 115 -2.75 0.25 -37.61
CA PRO A 115 -1.44 0.13 -38.24
C PRO A 115 -0.45 -0.58 -37.32
N ASP A 116 0.49 -1.34 -37.86
CA ASP A 116 1.55 -1.93 -37.04
C ASP A 116 2.71 -0.95 -36.81
N PRO A 117 3.21 -0.84 -35.57
CA PRO A 117 4.34 0.01 -35.24
C PRO A 117 5.62 -0.54 -35.88
N SER A 118 6.53 0.36 -36.29
CA SER A 118 7.86 -0.08 -36.72
C SER A 118 8.61 -0.77 -35.58
N SER A 119 9.55 -1.66 -35.92
CA SER A 119 10.39 -2.34 -34.92
C SER A 119 11.18 -1.38 -34.04
N GLN A 120 11.57 -0.23 -34.59
CA GLN A 120 12.25 0.82 -33.83
C GLN A 120 11.34 1.45 -32.75
N VAL A 121 10.06 1.66 -33.06
CA VAL A 121 9.08 2.18 -32.09
C VAL A 121 8.89 1.18 -30.95
N VAL A 122 8.68 -0.10 -31.29
CA VAL A 122 8.52 -1.18 -30.30
C VAL A 122 9.76 -1.27 -29.39
N SER A 123 10.97 -1.20 -29.96
CA SER A 123 12.22 -1.20 -29.18
C SER A 123 12.29 -0.05 -28.18
N LYS A 124 12.06 1.18 -28.64
CA LYS A 124 12.13 2.36 -27.75
C LYS A 124 11.08 2.31 -26.63
N LEU A 125 9.88 1.82 -26.93
CA LEU A 125 8.82 1.65 -25.94
C LEU A 125 9.16 0.57 -24.91
N LEU A 126 9.72 -0.57 -25.34
CA LEU A 126 10.20 -1.61 -24.44
C LEU A 126 11.37 -1.12 -23.57
N ASP A 127 12.31 -0.37 -24.15
CA ASP A 127 13.42 0.24 -23.40
C ASP A 127 12.89 1.20 -22.32
N THR A 128 11.89 2.02 -22.67
CA THR A 128 11.20 2.91 -21.74
C THR A 128 10.50 2.12 -20.64
N PHE A 129 9.78 1.05 -21.01
CA PHE A 129 9.11 0.16 -20.06
C PHE A 129 10.10 -0.49 -19.10
N PHE A 130 11.20 -1.07 -19.58
CA PHE A 130 12.19 -1.73 -18.72
C PHE A 130 12.86 -0.75 -17.75
N GLN A 131 13.06 0.50 -18.15
CA GLN A 131 13.53 1.56 -17.25
C GLN A 131 12.50 1.96 -16.18
N ARG A 132 11.21 1.64 -16.40
CA ARG A 132 10.06 2.07 -15.58
C ARG A 132 9.23 0.91 -15.01
N HIS A 133 9.74 -0.32 -15.10
CA HIS A 133 8.95 -1.53 -14.83
C HIS A 133 8.50 -1.60 -13.37
N SER A 134 9.32 -1.09 -12.44
CA SER A 134 9.02 -1.01 -11.01
C SER A 134 7.83 -0.09 -10.73
N GLN A 135 7.73 1.05 -11.42
CA GLN A 135 6.55 1.93 -11.33
C GLN A 135 5.31 1.29 -11.96
N CYS A 136 5.48 0.36 -12.91
CA CYS A 136 4.38 -0.34 -13.56
C CYS A 136 3.80 -1.50 -12.74
N GLY A 137 4.36 -1.81 -11.56
CA GLY A 137 3.93 -2.97 -10.76
C GLY A 137 4.28 -4.31 -11.42
N PHE A 138 5.38 -4.36 -12.19
CA PHE A 138 5.82 -5.54 -12.91
C PHE A 138 6.55 -6.54 -12.01
N GLU A 139 6.06 -7.77 -11.94
CA GLU A 139 6.54 -8.82 -11.01
C GLU A 139 7.06 -10.08 -11.69
N LEU A 140 7.02 -10.15 -13.03
CA LEU A 140 7.55 -11.30 -13.77
C LEU A 140 9.08 -11.21 -13.91
N HIS A 141 9.72 -12.36 -14.09
CA HIS A 141 11.16 -12.44 -14.21
C HIS A 141 11.65 -11.83 -15.52
N LEU A 142 12.34 -10.69 -15.44
CA LEU A 142 12.80 -9.90 -16.59
C LEU A 142 13.62 -10.73 -17.58
N GLY A 143 14.53 -11.59 -17.11
CA GLY A 143 15.35 -12.42 -18.00
C GLY A 143 14.54 -13.47 -18.79
N ARG A 144 13.37 -13.87 -18.31
CA ARG A 144 12.45 -14.80 -19.01
C ARG A 144 11.69 -14.03 -20.07
N VAL A 145 11.18 -12.86 -19.71
CA VAL A 145 10.49 -11.94 -20.61
C VAL A 145 11.40 -11.52 -21.77
N MET A 146 12.64 -11.13 -21.48
CA MET A 146 13.63 -10.79 -22.51
C MET A 146 13.95 -11.96 -23.44
N ARG A 147 13.99 -13.21 -22.93
CA ARG A 147 14.17 -14.41 -23.75
C ARG A 147 12.92 -14.72 -24.58
N ALA A 148 11.74 -14.52 -24.01
CA ALA A 148 10.44 -14.70 -24.67
C ALA A 148 10.20 -13.68 -25.81
N LEU A 149 10.93 -12.56 -25.80
CA LEU A 149 10.99 -11.59 -26.89
C LEU A 149 11.95 -12.02 -28.01
N GLN A 150 12.81 -13.03 -27.85
CA GLN A 150 13.71 -13.42 -28.93
C GLN A 150 12.98 -14.21 -30.03
N PRO A 151 13.25 -13.95 -31.31
CA PRO A 151 12.68 -14.72 -32.41
C PRO A 151 12.91 -16.24 -32.27
N GLY A 152 11.89 -17.04 -32.57
CA GLY A 152 12.00 -18.50 -32.58
C GLY A 152 12.09 -19.16 -31.20
N THR A 153 11.84 -18.43 -30.12
CA THR A 153 11.72 -19.02 -28.78
C THR A 153 10.56 -20.02 -28.72
N PRO A 154 10.72 -21.17 -28.03
CA PRO A 154 9.64 -22.15 -27.85
C PRO A 154 8.50 -21.63 -26.98
N GLU A 155 8.76 -20.60 -26.17
CA GLU A 155 7.76 -19.96 -25.30
C GLU A 155 7.77 -18.44 -25.57
N PRO A 156 7.03 -17.99 -26.60
CA PRO A 156 6.97 -16.57 -26.95
C PRO A 156 6.16 -15.78 -25.92
N LEU A 157 6.48 -14.50 -25.80
CA LEU A 157 5.72 -13.58 -24.97
C LEU A 157 4.27 -13.53 -25.48
N THR A 158 3.30 -13.53 -24.57
CA THR A 158 1.90 -13.46 -24.96
C THR A 158 1.56 -12.04 -25.45
N PRO A 159 0.67 -11.90 -26.46
CA PRO A 159 0.29 -10.58 -26.98
C PRO A 159 -0.25 -9.64 -25.89
N VAL A 160 -1.10 -10.17 -24.99
CA VAL A 160 -1.68 -9.40 -23.88
C VAL A 160 -0.61 -8.72 -23.00
N LEU A 161 0.51 -9.40 -22.76
CA LEU A 161 1.56 -8.88 -21.90
C LEU A 161 2.39 -7.86 -22.68
N LEU A 162 2.76 -8.18 -23.93
CA LEU A 162 3.48 -7.28 -24.80
C LEU A 162 2.74 -5.95 -24.99
N ASP A 163 1.47 -5.99 -25.37
CA ASP A 163 0.67 -4.79 -25.63
C ASP A 163 0.55 -3.93 -24.36
N SER A 164 0.39 -4.55 -23.18
CA SER A 164 0.35 -3.84 -21.90
C SER A 164 1.69 -3.19 -21.52
N MET A 165 2.81 -3.84 -21.83
CA MET A 165 4.16 -3.28 -21.64
C MET A 165 4.39 -2.08 -22.56
N LEU A 166 3.95 -2.17 -23.82
CA LEU A 166 4.05 -1.10 -24.79
C LEU A 166 3.15 0.09 -24.42
N LEU A 167 1.94 -0.16 -23.93
CA LEU A 167 1.04 0.87 -23.40
C LEU A 167 1.70 1.65 -22.24
N MET A 168 2.30 0.94 -21.28
CA MET A 168 3.05 1.58 -20.20
C MET A 168 4.27 2.34 -20.70
N GLY A 169 4.97 1.80 -21.70
CA GLY A 169 6.05 2.49 -22.40
C GLY A 169 5.59 3.81 -23.00
N CYS A 170 4.41 3.84 -23.65
CA CYS A 170 3.83 5.06 -24.21
C CYS A 170 3.55 6.11 -23.14
N TYR A 171 3.05 5.70 -21.98
CA TYR A 171 2.75 6.59 -20.86
C TYR A 171 4.01 7.32 -20.35
N PHE A 172 5.11 6.59 -20.16
CA PHE A 172 6.37 7.14 -19.66
C PHE A 172 7.27 7.74 -20.74
N ALA A 173 6.97 7.55 -22.01
CA ALA A 173 7.75 8.12 -23.10
C ALA A 173 7.74 9.65 -23.04
N GLN A 174 8.86 10.28 -23.40
CA GLN A 174 8.93 11.74 -23.55
C GLN A 174 8.69 12.16 -25.01
N GLU A 175 9.07 11.31 -25.97
CA GLU A 175 8.96 11.55 -27.40
C GLU A 175 7.49 11.48 -27.88
N GLN A 176 7.03 12.51 -28.59
CA GLN A 176 5.65 12.58 -29.10
C GLN A 176 5.33 11.45 -30.10
N GLU A 177 6.32 11.01 -30.87
CA GLU A 177 6.24 9.89 -31.83
C GLU A 177 5.97 8.55 -31.16
N LEU A 178 6.35 8.39 -29.88
CA LEU A 178 6.06 7.18 -29.11
C LEU A 178 4.68 7.28 -28.44
N LYS A 179 4.31 8.48 -27.97
CA LYS A 179 3.00 8.74 -27.35
C LYS A 179 1.82 8.57 -28.30
N MET A 180 2.00 8.83 -29.60
CA MET A 180 0.90 8.70 -30.57
C MET A 180 0.33 7.26 -30.67
N TRP A 181 1.09 6.26 -30.23
CA TRP A 181 0.67 4.86 -30.20
C TRP A 181 -0.15 4.47 -28.97
N GLU A 182 -0.30 5.37 -28.00
CA GLU A 182 -0.97 5.09 -26.72
C GLU A 182 -2.39 4.53 -26.91
N ASN A 183 -3.20 5.16 -27.78
CA ASN A 183 -4.57 4.71 -28.05
C ASN A 183 -4.62 3.33 -28.73
N GLU A 184 -3.68 3.06 -29.63
CA GLU A 184 -3.61 1.78 -30.34
C GLU A 184 -3.29 0.65 -29.36
N PHE A 185 -2.24 0.81 -28.55
CA PHE A 185 -1.89 -0.19 -27.54
C PHE A 185 -2.92 -0.30 -26.42
N PHE A 186 -3.65 0.77 -26.11
CA PHE A 186 -4.76 0.74 -25.17
C PHE A 186 -5.88 -0.19 -25.68
N GLU A 187 -6.33 -0.02 -26.93
CA GLU A 187 -7.37 -0.87 -27.52
C GLU A 187 -6.88 -2.32 -27.70
N ARG A 188 -5.63 -2.53 -28.14
CA ARG A 188 -5.02 -3.88 -28.24
C ARG A 188 -4.97 -4.58 -26.89
N THR A 189 -4.46 -3.91 -25.85
CA THR A 189 -4.38 -4.45 -24.49
C THR A 189 -5.76 -4.85 -23.98
N LYS A 190 -6.75 -3.95 -24.13
CA LYS A 190 -8.13 -4.21 -23.71
C LYS A 190 -8.70 -5.45 -24.41
N TRP A 191 -8.58 -5.52 -25.73
CA TRP A 191 -9.06 -6.64 -26.52
C TRP A 191 -8.38 -7.96 -26.11
N SER A 192 -7.06 -7.97 -25.96
CA SER A 192 -6.32 -9.17 -25.56
C SER A 192 -6.66 -9.65 -24.15
N ILE A 193 -6.96 -8.74 -23.21
CA ILE A 193 -7.47 -9.11 -21.89
C ILE A 193 -8.83 -9.82 -22.03
N GLU A 194 -9.76 -9.27 -22.82
CA GLU A 194 -11.09 -9.86 -23.04
C GLU A 194 -11.01 -11.23 -23.73
N GLU A 195 -10.15 -11.39 -24.74
CA GLU A 195 -9.91 -12.69 -25.40
C GLU A 195 -9.34 -13.73 -24.41
N ASN A 196 -8.40 -13.32 -23.56
CA ASN A 196 -7.80 -14.20 -22.56
C ASN A 196 -8.77 -14.65 -21.46
N ILE A 197 -9.81 -13.88 -21.13
CA ILE A 197 -10.88 -14.36 -20.24
C ILE A 197 -11.56 -15.60 -20.83
N THR A 198 -11.83 -15.59 -22.14
CA THR A 198 -12.43 -16.73 -22.83
C THR A 198 -11.50 -17.95 -22.80
N LEU A 199 -10.19 -17.73 -23.01
CA LEU A 199 -9.18 -18.78 -22.91
C LEU A 199 -9.01 -19.35 -21.50
N ALA A 200 -9.17 -18.51 -20.47
CA ALA A 200 -9.11 -18.96 -19.08
C ALA A 200 -10.22 -19.97 -18.75
N HIS A 201 -11.37 -19.88 -19.41
CA HIS A 201 -12.51 -20.78 -19.25
C HIS A 201 -12.49 -22.00 -20.18
N SER A 202 -11.74 -21.98 -21.28
CA SER A 202 -11.76 -23.03 -22.32
C SER A 202 -10.95 -24.29 -21.96
N GLY A 203 -10.25 -24.31 -20.82
CA GLY A 203 -9.64 -25.53 -20.29
C GLY A 203 -8.24 -25.85 -20.83
N GLY A 204 -7.46 -24.84 -21.21
CA GLY A 204 -6.00 -24.95 -21.33
C GLY A 204 -5.52 -25.79 -22.51
N ASP A 205 -5.67 -25.27 -23.72
CA ASP A 205 -5.01 -25.76 -24.95
C ASP A 205 -3.51 -25.40 -25.01
N GLY A 206 -2.88 -25.13 -23.87
CA GLY A 206 -1.46 -24.76 -23.73
C GLY A 206 -1.11 -23.33 -24.17
N LYS A 207 -2.06 -22.59 -24.74
CA LYS A 207 -1.86 -21.22 -25.26
C LYS A 207 -2.08 -20.13 -24.22
N TYR A 208 -2.76 -20.45 -23.12
CA TYR A 208 -3.09 -19.49 -22.06
C TYR A 208 -2.00 -19.46 -20.99
N ASN A 209 -1.36 -18.30 -20.84
CA ASN A 209 -0.46 -18.02 -19.72
C ASN A 209 -1.18 -17.12 -18.70
N SER A 210 -1.56 -17.70 -17.56
CA SER A 210 -2.35 -17.01 -16.54
C SER A 210 -1.59 -15.91 -15.81
N LEU A 211 -0.29 -16.07 -15.56
CA LEU A 211 0.51 -15.04 -14.88
C LEU A 211 0.69 -13.82 -15.78
N HIS A 212 0.95 -14.03 -17.08
CA HIS A 212 1.00 -12.94 -18.06
C HIS A 212 -0.34 -12.19 -18.14
N HIS A 213 -1.46 -12.92 -18.10
CA HIS A 213 -2.79 -12.31 -18.11
C HIS A 213 -3.05 -11.46 -16.87
N VAL A 214 -2.77 -11.98 -15.67
CA VAL A 214 -2.93 -11.23 -14.41
C VAL A 214 -2.00 -10.01 -14.36
N GLN A 215 -0.73 -10.15 -14.77
CA GLN A 215 0.23 -9.04 -14.84
C GLN A 215 -0.27 -7.92 -15.77
N ALA A 216 -0.76 -8.28 -16.96
CA ALA A 216 -1.31 -7.32 -17.92
C ALA A 216 -2.57 -6.63 -17.40
N MET A 217 -3.50 -7.36 -16.75
CA MET A 217 -4.68 -6.76 -16.13
C MET A 217 -4.31 -5.79 -15.00
N SER A 218 -3.34 -6.14 -14.16
CA SER A 218 -2.85 -5.30 -13.08
C SER A 218 -2.26 -3.99 -13.63
N MET A 219 -1.35 -4.09 -14.62
CA MET A 219 -0.77 -2.94 -15.31
C MET A 219 -1.84 -2.09 -16.00
N PHE A 220 -2.83 -2.70 -16.64
CA PHE A 220 -3.90 -1.98 -17.30
C PHE A 220 -4.73 -1.16 -16.30
N GLY A 221 -5.07 -1.72 -15.14
CA GLY A 221 -5.72 -0.96 -14.06
C GLY A 221 -4.84 0.17 -13.51
N LEU A 222 -3.55 -0.08 -13.36
CA LEU A 222 -2.57 0.93 -12.95
C LEU A 222 -2.48 2.08 -13.97
N TYR A 223 -2.54 1.76 -15.27
CA TYR A 223 -2.60 2.76 -16.34
C TYR A 223 -3.84 3.68 -16.23
N TYR A 224 -5.02 3.14 -15.91
CA TYR A 224 -6.19 4.01 -15.67
C TYR A 224 -5.96 4.97 -14.50
N TYR A 225 -5.38 4.49 -13.40
CA TYR A 225 -4.99 5.38 -12.31
C TYR A 225 -4.01 6.44 -12.80
N PHE A 226 -2.97 6.05 -13.53
CA PHE A 226 -2.00 6.98 -14.11
C PHE A 226 -2.63 8.07 -14.97
N LYS A 227 -3.73 7.78 -15.67
CA LYS A 227 -4.51 8.74 -16.48
C LYS A 227 -5.57 9.52 -15.70
N GLY A 228 -5.66 9.37 -14.38
CA GLY A 228 -6.64 10.05 -13.54
C GLY A 228 -8.04 9.44 -13.55
N ARG A 229 -8.18 8.22 -14.08
CA ARG A 229 -9.45 7.50 -14.19
C ARG A 229 -9.63 6.57 -12.99
N LEU A 230 -9.98 7.19 -11.86
CA LEU A 230 -10.02 6.56 -10.52
C LEU A 230 -10.88 5.29 -10.45
N LEU A 231 -12.14 5.39 -10.89
CA LEU A 231 -13.09 4.28 -10.79
C LEU A 231 -12.74 3.16 -11.74
N GLU A 232 -12.35 3.48 -12.98
CA GLU A 232 -11.91 2.46 -13.93
C GLU A 232 -10.64 1.76 -13.47
N GLY A 233 -9.68 2.51 -12.90
CA GLY A 233 -8.48 1.95 -12.27
C GLY A 233 -8.86 0.93 -11.19
N HIS A 234 -9.74 1.29 -10.27
CA HIS A 234 -10.22 0.40 -9.22
C HIS A 234 -10.91 -0.85 -9.77
N VAL A 235 -11.81 -0.70 -10.74
CA VAL A 235 -12.51 -1.84 -11.36
C VAL A 235 -11.52 -2.83 -11.97
N HIS A 236 -10.53 -2.34 -12.73
CA HIS A 236 -9.57 -3.20 -13.39
C HIS A 236 -8.58 -3.85 -12.42
N THR A 237 -8.08 -3.14 -11.41
CA THR A 237 -7.21 -3.73 -10.38
C THR A 237 -7.95 -4.75 -9.54
N ALA A 238 -9.22 -4.48 -9.16
CA ALA A 238 -10.05 -5.45 -8.44
C ALA A 238 -10.35 -6.71 -9.29
N HIS A 239 -10.55 -6.57 -10.61
CA HIS A 239 -10.69 -7.71 -11.49
C HIS A 239 -9.40 -8.55 -11.58
N ALA A 240 -8.23 -7.92 -11.65
CA ALA A 240 -6.94 -8.62 -11.64
C ALA A 240 -6.76 -9.42 -10.33
N THR A 241 -7.03 -8.80 -9.18
CA THR A 241 -6.94 -9.44 -7.86
C THR A 241 -7.93 -10.60 -7.73
N ARG A 242 -9.18 -10.45 -8.17
CA ARG A 242 -10.16 -11.54 -8.17
C ARG A 242 -9.76 -12.70 -9.09
N LEU A 243 -9.16 -12.43 -10.25
CA LEU A 243 -8.61 -13.48 -11.11
C LEU A 243 -7.45 -14.21 -10.41
N ALA A 244 -6.55 -13.49 -9.73
CA ALA A 244 -5.49 -14.10 -8.92
C ALA A 244 -6.07 -15.00 -7.80
N VAL A 245 -7.17 -14.58 -7.16
CA VAL A 245 -7.91 -15.42 -6.20
C VAL A 245 -8.45 -16.68 -6.88
N ALA A 246 -9.11 -16.55 -8.04
CA ALA A 246 -9.68 -17.68 -8.80
C ALA A 246 -8.62 -18.69 -9.26
N LEU A 247 -7.40 -18.21 -9.57
CA LEU A 247 -6.24 -19.03 -9.88
C LEU A 247 -5.62 -19.70 -8.65
N GLY A 248 -6.05 -19.33 -7.44
CA GLY A 248 -5.56 -19.85 -6.17
C GLY A 248 -4.24 -19.22 -5.71
N LEU A 249 -3.86 -18.07 -6.27
CA LEU A 249 -2.59 -17.40 -5.93
C LEU A 249 -2.58 -16.84 -4.50
N HIS A 250 -3.75 -16.62 -3.90
CA HIS A 250 -3.91 -16.23 -2.49
C HIS A 250 -3.64 -17.36 -1.48
N LYS A 251 -3.43 -18.60 -1.95
CA LYS A 251 -3.15 -19.78 -1.10
C LYS A 251 -1.83 -20.50 -1.43
N LEU A 252 -0.75 -19.74 -1.61
CA LEU A 252 0.60 -20.26 -1.85
C LEU A 252 1.40 -20.32 -0.54
N ASN A 253 1.24 -21.41 0.21
CA ASN A 253 1.73 -21.56 1.58
C ASN A 253 3.18 -22.03 1.72
N SER A 254 3.97 -22.06 0.64
CA SER A 254 5.40 -22.35 0.71
C SER A 254 6.14 -21.65 -0.43
N ARG A 255 7.40 -21.29 -0.17
CA ARG A 255 8.33 -20.76 -1.17
C ARG A 255 9.11 -21.88 -1.87
N ILE A 256 8.99 -23.10 -1.38
CA ILE A 256 9.74 -24.24 -1.90
C ILE A 256 8.92 -24.90 -3.01
N PHE A 257 9.54 -25.02 -4.18
CA PHE A 257 8.97 -25.76 -5.28
C PHE A 257 9.18 -27.26 -5.08
N TYR A 258 8.08 -28.01 -5.00
CA TYR A 258 8.08 -29.46 -4.88
C TYR A 258 7.65 -30.11 -6.19
N PRO A 259 8.58 -30.66 -7.00
CA PRO A 259 8.24 -31.35 -8.23
C PRO A 259 7.32 -32.55 -7.94
N GLY A 260 6.14 -32.60 -8.57
CA GLY A 260 5.24 -33.76 -8.47
C GLY A 260 4.22 -33.74 -7.33
N TYR A 261 4.27 -32.77 -6.40
CA TYR A 261 3.18 -32.54 -5.42
C TYR A 261 2.02 -31.76 -6.07
N GLY A 262 1.40 -32.37 -7.08
CA GLY A 262 0.14 -31.88 -7.61
C GLY A 262 -1.01 -32.37 -6.75
N ALA A 263 -1.69 -31.46 -6.02
CA ALA A 263 -3.07 -31.73 -5.60
C ALA A 263 -3.88 -32.23 -6.83
N PRO A 264 -4.96 -33.01 -6.69
CA PRO A 264 -5.79 -33.36 -7.85
C PRO A 264 -6.23 -32.10 -8.62
N ILE A 265 -6.40 -32.19 -9.94
CA ILE A 265 -6.92 -31.08 -10.76
C ILE A 265 -8.37 -30.84 -10.33
N SER A 266 -8.57 -30.06 -9.27
CA SER A 266 -9.89 -29.60 -8.89
C SER A 266 -10.24 -28.41 -9.77
N LYS A 267 -11.23 -28.57 -10.64
CA LYS A 267 -11.90 -27.41 -11.23
C LYS A 267 -12.48 -26.61 -10.07
N GLN A 268 -12.08 -25.34 -9.95
CA GLN A 268 -12.70 -24.44 -8.99
C GLN A 268 -14.15 -24.17 -9.43
N PRO A 269 -15.01 -23.66 -8.52
CA PRO A 269 -16.23 -22.98 -8.93
C PRO A 269 -15.89 -22.01 -10.08
N PHE A 270 -16.75 -21.90 -11.10
CA PHE A 270 -16.57 -21.05 -12.28
C PHE A 270 -15.62 -21.55 -13.38
N GLY A 271 -15.09 -22.77 -13.27
CA GLY A 271 -14.44 -23.45 -14.40
C GLY A 271 -13.02 -22.97 -14.75
N VAL A 272 -12.46 -22.04 -13.97
CA VAL A 272 -11.03 -21.68 -14.07
C VAL A 272 -10.18 -22.75 -13.38
N THR A 273 -9.17 -23.25 -14.07
CA THR A 273 -8.24 -24.23 -13.49
C THR A 273 -7.26 -23.53 -12.54
N ARG A 274 -7.08 -24.09 -11.34
CA ARG A 274 -6.09 -23.60 -10.37
C ARG A 274 -4.69 -23.60 -11.01
N TRP A 275 -3.99 -22.47 -10.92
CA TRP A 275 -2.64 -22.33 -11.44
C TRP A 275 -1.65 -23.24 -10.69
N ARG A 276 -0.56 -23.64 -11.36
CA ARG A 276 0.53 -24.41 -10.78
C ARG A 276 1.89 -23.91 -11.31
N PRO A 277 2.91 -23.85 -10.45
CA PRO A 277 4.26 -23.52 -10.89
C PRO A 277 4.85 -24.65 -11.74
N ARG A 278 5.57 -24.29 -12.80
CA ARG A 278 6.42 -25.19 -13.59
C ARG A 278 7.80 -25.36 -12.97
N ASP A 279 8.27 -24.36 -12.24
CA ASP A 279 9.56 -24.32 -11.57
C ASP A 279 9.57 -23.33 -10.40
N SER A 280 10.71 -23.24 -9.70
CA SER A 280 10.89 -22.35 -8.54
C SER A 280 10.73 -20.87 -8.87
N ILE A 281 11.19 -20.43 -10.04
CA ILE A 281 11.11 -19.03 -10.44
C ILE A 281 9.64 -18.67 -10.70
N GLU A 282 8.88 -19.54 -11.37
CA GLU A 282 7.45 -19.28 -11.62
C GLU A 282 6.61 -19.27 -10.33
N LEU A 283 7.02 -20.05 -9.32
CA LEU A 283 6.47 -19.93 -7.97
C LEU A 283 6.74 -18.55 -7.37
N GLY A 284 7.96 -18.04 -7.50
CA GLY A 284 8.32 -16.69 -7.08
C GLY A 284 7.53 -15.60 -7.81
N GLU A 285 7.39 -15.72 -9.14
CA GLU A 285 6.59 -14.80 -9.97
C GLU A 285 5.14 -14.75 -9.48
N ALA A 286 4.53 -15.90 -9.18
CA ALA A 286 3.15 -15.96 -8.71
C ALA A 286 2.95 -15.40 -7.29
N ILE A 287 3.87 -15.67 -6.36
CA ILE A 287 3.83 -15.12 -5.00
C ILE A 287 3.92 -13.59 -5.08
N ASN A 288 4.89 -13.07 -5.82
CA ASN A 288 5.10 -11.63 -5.92
C ASN A 288 3.95 -10.93 -6.65
N LEU A 289 3.43 -11.54 -7.73
CA LEU A 289 2.29 -11.01 -8.46
C LEU A 289 1.02 -10.96 -7.61
N TRP A 290 0.78 -11.96 -6.76
CA TRP A 290 -0.31 -11.92 -5.78
C TRP A 290 -0.21 -10.69 -4.88
N TRP A 291 0.96 -10.47 -4.27
CA TRP A 291 1.17 -9.33 -3.37
C TRP A 291 1.08 -7.99 -4.11
N SER A 292 1.63 -7.87 -5.31
CA SER A 292 1.49 -6.65 -6.13
C SER A 292 0.03 -6.33 -6.47
N CYS A 293 -0.77 -7.34 -6.84
CA CYS A 293 -2.21 -7.17 -7.05
C CYS A 293 -2.93 -6.74 -5.77
N MET A 294 -2.63 -7.40 -4.64
CA MET A 294 -3.24 -7.08 -3.35
C MET A 294 -2.90 -5.66 -2.89
N ASP A 295 -1.63 -5.29 -2.88
CA ASP A 295 -1.15 -3.96 -2.45
C ASP A 295 -1.77 -2.84 -3.31
N THR A 296 -1.78 -3.05 -4.63
CA THR A 296 -2.39 -2.11 -5.59
C THR A 296 -3.90 -1.97 -5.36
N GLU A 297 -4.59 -3.08 -5.08
CA GLU A 297 -6.03 -3.06 -4.84
C GLU A 297 -6.38 -2.41 -3.50
N LEU A 298 -5.63 -2.68 -2.43
CA LEU A 298 -5.80 -2.03 -1.13
C LEU A 298 -5.58 -0.52 -1.22
N ALA A 299 -4.50 -0.10 -1.87
CA ALA A 299 -4.21 1.32 -2.07
C ALA A 299 -5.26 1.99 -2.98
N GLY A 300 -5.67 1.32 -4.04
CA GLY A 300 -6.72 1.77 -4.95
C GLY A 300 -8.09 1.91 -4.30
N SER A 301 -8.49 0.95 -3.48
CA SER A 301 -9.73 0.98 -2.69
C SER A 301 -9.71 2.14 -1.70
N THR A 302 -8.60 2.35 -1.01
CA THR A 302 -8.39 3.50 -0.12
C THR A 302 -8.53 4.83 -0.87
N LEU A 303 -7.87 4.95 -2.04
CA LEU A 303 -7.91 6.15 -2.88
C LEU A 303 -9.33 6.52 -3.32
N ASN A 304 -10.17 5.51 -3.56
CA ASN A 304 -11.55 5.68 -4.00
C ASN A 304 -12.57 5.77 -2.85
N GLY A 305 -12.15 5.56 -1.60
CA GLY A 305 -13.06 5.43 -0.46
C GLY A 305 -13.99 4.22 -0.58
N LEU A 306 -13.51 3.14 -1.17
CA LEU A 306 -14.25 1.88 -1.39
C LEU A 306 -13.68 0.77 -0.51
N SER A 307 -14.50 -0.25 -0.26
CA SER A 307 -14.03 -1.46 0.44
C SER A 307 -13.15 -2.31 -0.50
N PRO A 308 -12.07 -2.91 0.03
CA PRO A 308 -11.27 -3.88 -0.71
C PRO A 308 -12.09 -5.04 -1.27
N CYS A 309 -11.66 -5.58 -2.42
CA CYS A 309 -12.34 -6.69 -3.07
C CYS A 309 -12.06 -8.05 -2.41
N VAL A 310 -10.97 -8.14 -1.65
CA VAL A 310 -10.58 -9.29 -0.82
C VAL A 310 -10.42 -8.80 0.62
N SER A 311 -11.06 -9.47 1.57
CA SER A 311 -10.92 -9.14 2.98
C SER A 311 -9.59 -9.67 3.52
N LEU A 312 -8.96 -8.93 4.44
CA LEU A 312 -7.80 -9.44 5.18
C LEU A 312 -8.15 -10.59 6.13
N GLU A 313 -9.44 -10.75 6.43
CA GLU A 313 -9.97 -11.88 7.22
C GLU A 313 -10.27 -13.10 6.35
N ASP A 314 -10.14 -12.97 5.02
CA ASP A 314 -10.20 -14.13 4.13
C ASP A 314 -8.98 -15.04 4.37
N ASP A 315 -9.08 -16.28 3.89
CA ASP A 315 -8.03 -17.30 4.03
C ASP A 315 -6.83 -17.03 3.09
N ILE A 316 -6.11 -15.93 3.35
CA ILE A 316 -4.87 -15.55 2.69
C ILE A 316 -3.71 -16.29 3.38
N THR A 317 -3.33 -17.40 2.77
CA THR A 317 -2.24 -18.28 3.24
C THR A 317 -0.97 -18.13 2.41
N THR A 318 -0.93 -17.14 1.51
CA THR A 318 0.26 -16.89 0.71
C THR A 318 1.38 -16.33 1.57
N VAL A 319 2.54 -16.95 1.46
CA VAL A 319 3.76 -16.54 2.15
C VAL A 319 4.25 -15.17 1.69
N TRP A 320 4.96 -14.45 2.57
CA TRP A 320 5.52 -13.14 2.26
C TRP A 320 6.46 -13.16 1.03
N PRO A 321 6.43 -12.10 0.20
CA PRO A 321 7.14 -12.07 -1.08
C PRO A 321 8.66 -11.99 -0.92
N ARG A 322 9.39 -12.53 -1.90
CA ARG A 322 10.86 -12.55 -1.93
C ARG A 322 11.37 -12.03 -3.27
N LEU A 323 12.65 -11.69 -3.33
CA LEU A 323 13.25 -11.28 -4.59
C LEU A 323 13.36 -12.49 -5.51
N LEU A 324 13.11 -12.30 -6.82
CA LEU A 324 13.15 -13.40 -7.79
C LEU A 324 14.52 -14.08 -7.86
N SER A 325 15.60 -13.33 -7.61
CA SER A 325 16.97 -13.85 -7.50
C SER A 325 17.12 -14.96 -6.46
N ASP A 326 16.32 -14.93 -5.38
CA ASP A 326 16.36 -15.97 -4.35
C ASP A 326 15.87 -17.31 -4.93
N PHE A 327 14.88 -17.28 -5.81
CA PHE A 327 14.32 -18.47 -6.48
C PHE A 327 15.21 -19.00 -7.61
N GLU A 328 16.10 -18.17 -8.16
CA GLU A 328 17.10 -18.54 -9.17
C GLU A 328 18.32 -19.22 -8.56
N SER A 329 18.71 -18.80 -7.35
CA SER A 329 19.96 -19.21 -6.69
C SER A 329 20.06 -20.71 -6.41
N GLY A 330 18.94 -21.43 -6.44
CA GLY A 330 18.82 -22.82 -6.01
C GLY A 330 19.14 -23.05 -4.53
N GLN A 331 19.37 -21.98 -3.75
CA GLN A 331 19.63 -22.07 -2.33
C GLN A 331 18.34 -22.45 -1.59
N PRO A 332 18.45 -23.19 -0.47
CA PRO A 332 17.28 -23.48 0.36
C PRO A 332 16.65 -22.18 0.85
N LEU A 333 15.40 -21.94 0.45
CA LEU A 333 14.59 -20.88 1.02
C LEU A 333 14.09 -21.31 2.40
N PRO A 334 13.84 -20.36 3.33
CA PRO A 334 13.17 -20.66 4.58
C PRO A 334 11.81 -21.32 4.30
N ASP A 335 11.60 -22.52 4.85
CA ASP A 335 10.32 -23.23 4.80
C ASP A 335 9.40 -22.74 5.93
N ASP A 336 9.26 -21.42 6.04
CA ASP A 336 8.21 -20.82 6.85
C ASP A 336 6.96 -20.57 6.00
N ASP A 337 5.80 -20.77 6.63
CA ASP A 337 4.47 -20.62 6.04
C ASP A 337 3.77 -19.35 6.55
N TYR A 338 4.55 -18.36 7.01
CA TYR A 338 4.02 -17.11 7.57
C TYR A 338 3.29 -16.29 6.50
N SER A 339 2.06 -15.89 6.83
CA SER A 339 1.19 -15.06 5.98
C SER A 339 0.59 -13.88 6.77
N VAL A 340 -0.45 -13.23 6.22
CA VAL A 340 -1.22 -12.16 6.87
C VAL A 340 -1.59 -12.51 8.32
N ASN A 341 -2.14 -13.71 8.56
CA ASN A 341 -2.61 -14.11 9.88
C ASN A 341 -1.50 -14.18 10.94
N SER A 342 -0.25 -14.39 10.52
CA SER A 342 0.90 -14.47 11.44
C SER A 342 1.36 -13.10 11.95
N LEU A 343 0.91 -11.99 11.33
CA LEU A 343 1.42 -10.65 11.65
C LEU A 343 0.92 -10.12 13.01
N LEU A 344 -0.32 -10.45 13.41
CA LEU A 344 -0.90 -10.09 14.73
C LEU A 344 -1.16 -11.30 15.62
N ASP A 345 -0.74 -12.49 15.20
CA ASP A 345 -0.86 -13.68 16.03
C ASP A 345 0.14 -13.61 17.21
N PRO A 346 -0.31 -13.77 18.47
CA PRO A 346 0.56 -13.60 19.64
C PRO A 346 1.78 -14.53 19.68
N GLN A 347 1.71 -15.69 19.03
CA GLN A 347 2.79 -16.68 19.06
C GLN A 347 3.86 -16.38 18.01
N THR A 348 3.47 -15.79 16.88
CA THR A 348 4.35 -15.60 15.71
C THR A 348 4.70 -14.13 15.44
N SER A 349 3.91 -13.18 15.92
CA SER A 349 4.05 -11.74 15.62
C SER A 349 5.45 -11.19 15.90
N SER A 350 6.07 -11.56 17.03
CA SER A 350 7.43 -11.11 17.38
C SER A 350 8.50 -11.48 16.33
N ILE A 351 8.30 -12.56 15.59
CA ILE A 351 9.18 -13.03 14.51
C ILE A 351 8.76 -12.35 13.20
N VAL A 352 7.48 -12.39 12.86
CA VAL A 352 6.97 -12.00 11.54
C VAL A 352 6.96 -10.49 11.34
N VAL A 353 6.71 -9.71 12.39
CA VAL A 353 6.70 -8.25 12.32
C VAL A 353 8.12 -7.67 12.24
N SER A 354 9.12 -8.35 12.80
CA SER A 354 10.50 -7.91 12.69
C SER A 354 10.95 -7.96 11.23
N VAL A 355 11.18 -6.79 10.65
CA VAL A 355 11.55 -6.68 9.24
C VAL A 355 13.05 -6.61 8.97
N SER A 356 13.87 -6.88 9.98
CA SER A 356 15.34 -6.81 9.90
C SER A 356 15.97 -7.73 8.84
N ARG A 357 15.24 -8.75 8.39
CA ARG A 357 15.67 -9.74 7.38
C ARG A 357 14.77 -9.76 6.15
N ASP A 358 13.84 -8.83 6.06
CA ASP A 358 12.91 -8.74 4.95
C ASP A 358 13.55 -7.98 3.78
N ASN A 359 13.20 -8.43 2.58
CA ASN A 359 13.45 -7.65 1.37
C ASN A 359 12.35 -6.59 1.20
N VAL A 360 12.60 -5.64 0.30
CA VAL A 360 11.71 -4.50 0.08
C VAL A 360 10.27 -4.86 -0.28
N LYS A 361 10.03 -5.96 -1.03
CA LYS A 361 8.66 -6.38 -1.37
C LYS A 361 7.89 -6.84 -0.13
N SER A 362 8.56 -7.56 0.77
CA SER A 362 7.98 -7.95 2.06
C SER A 362 7.66 -6.74 2.93
N LEU A 363 8.54 -5.73 2.94
CA LEU A 363 8.31 -4.48 3.66
C LEU A 363 7.03 -3.77 3.19
N ILE A 364 6.86 -3.65 1.87
CA ILE A 364 5.70 -2.98 1.26
C ILE A 364 4.42 -3.71 1.66
N ALA A 365 4.34 -5.02 1.41
CA ALA A 365 3.17 -5.83 1.73
C ALA A 365 2.80 -5.72 3.22
N LYS A 366 3.76 -5.94 4.13
CA LYS A 366 3.51 -5.86 5.58
C LYS A 366 3.07 -4.46 6.01
N SER A 367 3.65 -3.40 5.44
CA SER A 367 3.28 -2.02 5.77
C SER A 367 1.84 -1.68 5.36
N TYR A 368 1.40 -2.11 4.17
CA TYR A 368 0.01 -1.93 3.72
C TYR A 368 -0.98 -2.69 4.59
N ILE A 369 -0.68 -3.94 4.93
CA ILE A 369 -1.53 -4.76 5.82
C ILE A 369 -1.72 -4.10 7.18
N LEU A 370 -0.62 -3.63 7.81
CA LEU A 370 -0.69 -2.90 9.07
C LEU A 370 -1.49 -1.59 8.94
N MET A 371 -1.35 -0.88 7.82
CA MET A 371 -2.12 0.34 7.55
C MET A 371 -3.62 0.06 7.46
N VAL A 372 -4.02 -1.00 6.75
CA VAL A 372 -5.44 -1.38 6.62
C VAL A 372 -6.04 -1.79 7.97
N TRP A 373 -5.30 -2.53 8.79
CA TRP A 373 -5.77 -2.86 10.14
C TRP A 373 -5.88 -1.64 11.04
N ALA A 374 -4.92 -0.70 10.97
CA ALA A 374 -4.99 0.57 11.68
C ALA A 374 -6.22 1.38 11.27
N ALA A 375 -6.48 1.53 9.97
CA ALA A 375 -7.66 2.20 9.45
C ALA A 375 -8.97 1.55 9.92
N LYS A 376 -9.04 0.21 9.90
CA LYS A 376 -10.21 -0.54 10.39
C LYS A 376 -10.48 -0.25 11.87
N LEU A 377 -9.43 -0.30 12.71
CA LEU A 377 -9.55 0.00 14.14
C LEU A 377 -9.96 1.44 14.41
N ASP A 378 -9.49 2.41 13.62
CA ASP A 378 -9.91 3.82 13.70
C ASP A 378 -11.41 3.97 13.40
N ILE A 379 -11.90 3.36 12.31
CA ILE A 379 -13.34 3.38 11.94
C ILE A 379 -14.20 2.77 13.06
N GLU A 380 -13.79 1.61 13.60
CA GLU A 380 -14.49 0.95 14.71
C GLU A 380 -14.50 1.84 15.97
N ARG A 381 -13.41 2.55 16.25
CA ARG A 381 -13.27 3.45 17.40
C ARG A 381 -14.12 4.70 17.28
N VAL A 382 -14.29 5.21 16.07
CA VAL A 382 -15.21 6.32 15.76
C VAL A 382 -16.65 5.86 15.94
N ALA A 383 -17.00 4.65 15.50
CA ALA A 383 -18.35 4.09 15.65
C ALA A 383 -18.71 3.73 17.10
N ASN A 384 -17.74 3.27 17.90
CA ASN A 384 -17.92 2.96 19.31
C ASN A 384 -16.92 3.71 20.19
N HIS A 385 -17.34 4.86 20.73
CA HIS A 385 -16.46 5.74 21.47
C HIS A 385 -15.91 5.19 22.80
N GLN A 386 -16.47 4.11 23.35
CA GLN A 386 -15.95 3.49 24.57
C GLN A 386 -14.92 2.39 24.26
N GLY A 387 -14.99 1.81 23.06
CA GLY A 387 -14.25 0.59 22.71
C GLY A 387 -14.77 -0.63 23.48
N SER A 388 -14.68 -1.82 22.87
CA SER A 388 -14.84 -3.08 23.59
C SER A 388 -13.49 -3.56 24.13
N GLU A 389 -13.49 -4.49 25.10
CA GLU A 389 -12.27 -5.17 25.54
C GLU A 389 -11.53 -5.84 24.38
N GLU A 390 -12.28 -6.49 23.48
CA GLU A 390 -11.73 -7.07 22.25
C GLU A 390 -11.06 -6.03 21.33
N TRP A 391 -11.64 -4.84 21.23
CA TRP A 391 -11.05 -3.75 20.45
C TRP A 391 -9.71 -3.32 21.05
N TRP A 392 -9.61 -3.17 22.38
CA TRP A 392 -8.37 -2.81 23.06
C TRP A 392 -7.27 -3.87 22.86
N ILE A 393 -7.61 -5.16 22.93
CA ILE A 393 -6.67 -6.24 22.65
C ILE A 393 -6.14 -6.16 21.21
N ARG A 394 -7.02 -5.92 20.22
CA ARG A 394 -6.60 -5.77 18.82
C ARG A 394 -5.78 -4.50 18.60
N PHE A 395 -6.16 -3.39 19.25
CA PHE A 395 -5.43 -2.13 19.24
C PHE A 395 -4.00 -2.32 19.76
N GLU A 396 -3.82 -2.92 20.93
CA GLU A 396 -2.49 -3.14 21.52
C GLU A 396 -1.61 -4.03 20.63
N ARG A 397 -2.16 -5.10 20.04
CA ARG A 397 -1.42 -5.95 19.11
C ARG A 397 -0.99 -5.18 17.86
N CYS A 398 -1.90 -4.39 17.28
CA CYS A 398 -1.60 -3.58 16.10
C CYS A 398 -0.55 -2.51 16.41
N ASP A 399 -0.68 -1.82 17.54
CA ASP A 399 0.28 -0.81 17.99
C ASP A 399 1.68 -1.41 18.25
N GLN A 400 1.75 -2.54 18.95
CA GLN A 400 3.01 -3.25 19.17
C GLN A 400 3.64 -3.65 17.84
N ALA A 401 2.85 -4.15 16.90
CA ALA A 401 3.33 -4.55 15.59
C ALA A 401 3.88 -3.35 14.78
N ILE A 402 3.15 -2.23 14.75
CA ILE A 402 3.60 -1.00 14.10
C ILE A 402 4.91 -0.50 14.71
N ASN A 403 5.00 -0.43 16.04
CA ASN A 403 6.20 0.03 16.72
C ASN A 403 7.39 -0.91 16.46
N GLN A 404 7.20 -2.23 16.49
CA GLN A 404 8.26 -3.19 16.19
C GLN A 404 8.73 -3.09 14.73
N PHE A 405 7.81 -2.94 13.78
CA PHE A 405 8.14 -2.70 12.37
C PHE A 405 9.00 -1.43 12.24
N MET A 406 8.57 -0.31 12.84
CA MET A 406 9.28 0.96 12.80
C MET A 406 10.69 0.89 13.41
N MET A 407 10.89 0.06 14.44
CA MET A 407 12.20 -0.12 15.08
C MET A 407 13.15 -1.02 14.27
N THR A 408 12.62 -1.87 13.41
CA THR A 408 13.40 -2.86 12.64
C THR A 408 13.53 -2.52 11.16
N MET A 409 12.79 -1.52 10.67
CA MET A 409 12.84 -1.11 9.27
C MET A 409 14.19 -0.47 8.88
N PRO A 410 14.70 -0.75 7.67
CA PRO A 410 15.93 -0.13 7.17
C PRO A 410 15.81 1.39 7.07
N PRO A 411 16.85 2.17 7.42
CA PRO A 411 16.84 3.61 7.22
C PRO A 411 16.89 3.96 5.73
N VAL A 412 16.17 5.02 5.34
CA VAL A 412 16.00 5.47 3.93
C VAL A 412 17.35 5.68 3.22
N ARG A 413 18.35 6.19 3.96
CA ARG A 413 19.73 6.44 3.48
C ARG A 413 20.50 5.20 3.02
N LEU A 414 19.98 3.98 3.21
CA LEU A 414 20.58 2.77 2.66
C LEU A 414 20.24 2.52 1.19
N SER A 415 19.32 3.29 0.60
CA SER A 415 18.99 3.18 -0.83
C SER A 415 20.22 3.38 -1.71
N ARG A 416 20.45 2.48 -2.66
CA ARG A 416 21.59 2.52 -3.60
C ARG A 416 21.24 3.19 -4.92
N ASN A 417 19.96 3.20 -5.27
CA ASN A 417 19.42 3.76 -6.49
C ASN A 417 18.05 4.40 -6.25
N VAL A 418 17.51 5.05 -7.28
CA VAL A 418 16.23 5.79 -7.18
C VAL A 418 15.03 4.87 -6.93
N GLU A 419 15.06 3.64 -7.45
CA GLU A 419 13.99 2.67 -7.26
C GLU A 419 13.92 2.18 -5.81
N GLU A 420 15.06 1.77 -5.23
CA GLU A 420 15.15 1.39 -3.82
C GLU A 420 14.74 2.55 -2.90
N LEU A 421 15.14 3.77 -3.26
CA LEU A 421 14.73 4.97 -2.53
C LEU A 421 13.21 5.14 -2.58
N ALA A 422 12.59 5.01 -3.75
CA ALA A 422 11.14 5.12 -3.91
C ALA A 422 10.39 4.08 -3.06
N TYR A 423 10.87 2.85 -3.03
CA TYR A 423 10.27 1.79 -2.20
C TYR A 423 10.44 2.04 -0.70
N LEU A 424 11.63 2.40 -0.22
CA LEU A 424 11.84 2.70 1.21
C LEU A 424 10.99 3.89 1.65
N ILE A 425 10.92 4.93 0.81
CA ILE A 425 10.09 6.09 1.10
C ILE A 425 8.61 5.70 1.18
N LEU A 426 8.12 4.84 0.28
CA LEU A 426 6.77 4.30 0.38
C LEU A 426 6.54 3.54 1.70
N VAL A 427 7.45 2.63 2.06
CA VAL A 427 7.36 1.84 3.30
C VAL A 427 7.32 2.72 4.54
N HIS A 428 8.25 3.68 4.65
CA HIS A 428 8.30 4.63 5.76
C HIS A 428 7.00 5.44 5.81
N THR A 429 6.57 5.99 4.68
CA THR A 429 5.33 6.78 4.61
C THR A 429 4.11 5.94 5.02
N ALA A 430 4.00 4.71 4.54
CA ALA A 430 2.89 3.81 4.84
C ALA A 430 2.84 3.47 6.34
N ILE A 431 3.96 3.07 6.96
CA ILE A 431 3.95 2.68 8.38
C ILE A 431 3.68 3.86 9.32
N TYR A 432 4.18 5.07 9.00
CA TYR A 432 3.85 6.27 9.76
C TYR A 432 2.38 6.65 9.58
N CYS A 433 1.80 6.44 8.39
CA CYS A 433 0.36 6.58 8.20
C CYS A 433 -0.44 5.53 9.01
N SER A 434 0.04 4.29 9.14
CA SER A 434 -0.58 3.30 10.03
C SER A 434 -0.61 3.79 11.48
N GLN A 435 0.50 4.33 11.98
CA GLN A 435 0.56 4.90 13.33
C GLN A 435 -0.40 6.09 13.48
N LEU A 436 -0.43 6.98 12.49
CA LEU A 436 -1.31 8.13 12.48
C LEU A 436 -2.79 7.71 12.54
N GLN A 437 -3.20 6.78 11.68
CA GLN A 437 -4.57 6.26 11.61
C GLN A 437 -4.98 5.56 12.90
N LEU A 438 -4.15 4.66 13.42
CA LEU A 438 -4.44 3.91 14.65
C LEU A 438 -4.72 4.84 15.85
N HIS A 439 -3.98 5.95 15.94
CA HIS A 439 -4.07 6.88 17.06
C HIS A 439 -4.99 8.09 16.84
N ASN A 440 -5.50 8.31 15.62
CA ASN A 440 -6.21 9.54 15.26
C ASN A 440 -7.47 9.77 16.11
N ALA A 441 -8.39 8.80 16.19
CA ALA A 441 -9.59 8.93 17.03
C ALA A 441 -9.26 9.09 18.52
N LEU A 442 -8.23 8.39 19.02
CA LEU A 442 -7.80 8.50 20.42
C LEU A 442 -7.18 9.87 20.71
N ALA A 443 -6.40 10.42 19.80
CA ALA A 443 -5.83 11.76 19.92
C ALA A 443 -6.93 12.83 20.00
N GLU A 444 -7.97 12.75 19.16
CA GLU A 444 -9.11 13.68 19.24
C GLU A 444 -9.87 13.56 20.58
N PHE A 445 -10.02 12.34 21.11
CA PHE A 445 -10.62 12.13 22.42
C PHE A 445 -9.76 12.72 23.56
N GLU A 446 -8.44 12.49 23.54
CA GLU A 446 -7.49 13.07 24.51
C GLU A 446 -7.57 14.61 24.52
N LEU A 447 -7.62 15.23 23.33
CA LEU A 447 -7.74 16.67 23.18
C LEU A 447 -9.08 17.21 23.72
N ALA A 448 -10.19 16.54 23.42
CA ALA A 448 -11.50 16.92 23.92
C ALA A 448 -11.59 16.87 25.45
N MET A 449 -11.02 15.82 26.05
CA MET A 449 -10.90 15.67 27.50
C MET A 449 -10.02 16.76 28.12
N GLY A 450 -8.88 17.07 27.50
CA GLY A 450 -7.99 18.16 27.93
C GLY A 450 -8.68 19.52 27.93
N ALA A 451 -9.45 19.82 26.88
CA ALA A 451 -10.21 21.07 26.76
C ALA A 451 -11.33 21.21 27.82
N GLN A 452 -11.95 20.10 28.25
CA GLN A 452 -12.93 20.11 29.33
C GLN A 452 -12.28 20.29 30.71
N ARG A 453 -11.12 19.66 30.93
CA ARG A 453 -10.47 19.63 32.24
C ARG A 453 -9.65 20.89 32.54
N TYR A 454 -9.11 21.54 31.50
CA TYR A 454 -8.24 22.70 31.64
C TYR A 454 -8.76 23.87 30.79
N PRO A 455 -9.12 25.03 31.39
CA PRO A 455 -9.69 26.17 30.67
C PRO A 455 -8.80 26.74 29.55
N ASN A 456 -7.48 26.52 29.66
CA ASN A 456 -6.49 26.97 28.68
C ASN A 456 -6.15 25.87 27.64
N GLY A 457 -6.81 24.70 27.73
CA GLY A 457 -6.55 23.53 26.89
C GLY A 457 -5.19 22.86 27.12
N ARG A 458 -4.47 23.20 28.19
CA ARG A 458 -3.11 22.70 28.47
C ARG A 458 -3.14 21.66 29.58
N ASN A 459 -2.50 20.53 29.33
CA ASN A 459 -2.21 19.54 30.35
C ASN A 459 -1.22 20.09 31.40
N PRO A 460 -1.13 19.45 32.58
CA PRO A 460 -0.23 19.89 33.66
C PRO A 460 1.26 19.92 33.26
N ASP A 461 1.65 19.09 32.31
CA ASP A 461 2.99 19.03 31.72
C ASP A 461 3.22 20.08 30.62
N GLY A 462 2.22 20.92 30.33
CA GLY A 462 2.26 21.94 29.29
C GLY A 462 1.96 21.43 27.88
N SER A 463 1.67 20.14 27.70
CA SER A 463 1.28 19.55 26.42
C SER A 463 -0.18 19.86 26.07
N LEU A 464 -0.53 19.76 24.77
CA LEU A 464 -1.91 19.95 24.30
C LEU A 464 -2.75 18.65 24.38
N GLY A 465 -2.12 17.49 24.27
CA GLY A 465 -2.78 16.17 24.21
C GLY A 465 -1.97 15.07 24.89
N GLY A 466 -2.43 13.83 24.81
CA GLY A 466 -1.80 12.69 25.47
C GLY A 466 -0.82 11.92 24.58
N ILE A 467 -0.69 10.63 24.88
CA ILE A 467 0.26 9.72 24.19
C ILE A 467 -0.14 9.54 22.72
N SER A 468 -1.43 9.36 22.44
CA SER A 468 -1.90 9.17 21.07
C SER A 468 -1.68 10.43 20.25
N TYR A 469 -1.96 11.60 20.83
CA TYR A 469 -1.65 12.88 20.20
C TYR A 469 -0.15 13.05 19.89
N ALA A 470 0.73 12.69 20.83
CA ALA A 470 2.17 12.76 20.62
C ALA A 470 2.63 11.82 19.48
N ARG A 471 2.06 10.61 19.40
CA ARG A 471 2.35 9.64 18.32
C ARG A 471 1.88 10.13 16.96
N CYS A 472 0.68 10.70 16.87
CA CYS A 472 0.21 11.33 15.62
C CYS A 472 1.15 12.45 15.16
N ASN A 473 1.65 13.29 16.08
CA ASN A 473 2.60 14.36 15.76
C ASN A 473 3.93 13.82 15.24
N GLU A 474 4.48 12.80 15.90
CA GLU A 474 5.73 12.17 15.46
C GLU A 474 5.56 11.51 14.08
N ALA A 475 4.45 10.82 13.84
CA ALA A 475 4.12 10.25 12.54
C ALA A 475 4.05 11.30 11.43
N CYS A 476 3.34 12.42 11.65
CA CYS A 476 3.31 13.53 10.70
C CYS A 476 4.71 14.07 10.40
N ARG A 477 5.50 14.31 11.45
CA ARG A 477 6.88 14.83 11.32
C ARG A 477 7.76 13.87 10.53
N ALA A 478 7.68 12.57 10.82
CA ALA A 478 8.46 11.54 10.17
C ALA A 478 8.08 11.37 8.69
N THR A 479 6.79 11.37 8.36
CA THR A 479 6.35 11.36 6.95
C THR A 479 6.84 12.58 6.18
N VAL A 480 6.80 13.77 6.79
CA VAL A 480 7.31 14.99 6.16
C VAL A 480 8.82 14.92 5.93
N LEU A 481 9.58 14.35 6.87
CA LEU A 481 11.01 14.12 6.70
C LEU A 481 11.29 13.15 5.55
N ALA A 482 10.50 12.07 5.41
CA ALA A 482 10.60 11.17 4.27
C ALA A 482 10.31 11.92 2.95
N ALA A 483 9.24 12.72 2.90
CA ALA A 483 8.93 13.55 1.74
C ALA A 483 10.04 14.58 1.41
N ALA A 484 10.68 15.16 2.42
CA ALA A 484 11.77 16.11 2.25
C ALA A 484 13.01 15.46 1.60
N ILE A 485 13.30 14.18 1.91
CA ILE A 485 14.43 13.44 1.30
C ILE A 485 14.28 13.34 -0.22
N VAL A 486 13.04 13.20 -0.71
CA VAL A 486 12.77 13.08 -2.16
C VAL A 486 12.37 14.40 -2.82
N ALA A 487 12.34 15.51 -2.06
CA ALA A 487 11.84 16.79 -2.53
C ALA A 487 12.61 17.36 -3.73
N ASP A 488 13.86 16.92 -3.93
CA ASP A 488 14.73 17.32 -5.04
C ASP A 488 15.08 16.16 -6.00
N VAL A 489 14.54 14.96 -5.75
CA VAL A 489 14.64 13.80 -6.65
C VAL A 489 13.58 13.91 -7.75
N ASP A 490 13.81 13.33 -8.93
CA ASP A 490 12.77 13.21 -9.96
C ASP A 490 11.62 12.32 -9.47
N LEU A 491 10.47 12.94 -9.15
CA LEU A 491 9.31 12.22 -8.64
C LEU A 491 8.60 11.37 -9.70
N SER A 492 9.01 11.44 -10.98
CA SER A 492 8.50 10.51 -11.99
C SER A 492 8.92 9.06 -11.74
N TYR A 493 9.93 8.84 -10.90
CA TYR A 493 10.34 7.51 -10.46
C TYR A 493 9.64 7.03 -9.18
N MET A 494 8.86 7.88 -8.52
CA MET A 494 8.17 7.53 -7.28
C MET A 494 6.89 6.77 -7.56
N LEU A 495 6.46 5.94 -6.62
CA LEU A 495 5.22 5.19 -6.75
C LEU A 495 4.01 6.09 -6.48
N MET A 496 3.04 6.10 -7.41
CA MET A 496 1.84 6.94 -7.35
C MET A 496 1.14 6.93 -5.99
N PHE A 497 0.99 5.76 -5.37
CA PHE A 497 0.22 5.58 -4.14
C PHE A 497 0.81 6.28 -2.91
N ILE A 498 2.07 6.74 -2.96
CA ILE A 498 2.64 7.57 -1.89
C ILE A 498 1.81 8.85 -1.66
N GLY A 499 1.17 9.37 -2.72
CA GLY A 499 0.36 10.58 -2.64
C GLY A 499 -0.84 10.44 -1.70
N ILE A 500 -1.41 9.23 -1.56
CA ILE A 500 -2.54 8.98 -0.65
C ILE A 500 -2.12 9.21 0.80
N ALA A 501 -0.97 8.65 1.16
CA ALA A 501 -0.44 8.73 2.49
C ALA A 501 -0.05 10.19 2.84
N TRP A 502 0.49 10.94 1.87
CA TRP A 502 0.75 12.37 2.02
C TRP A 502 -0.52 13.21 2.20
N VAL A 503 -1.62 12.87 1.52
CA VAL A 503 -2.92 13.52 1.74
C VAL A 503 -3.41 13.30 3.17
N CYS A 504 -3.37 12.07 3.68
CA CYS A 504 -3.75 11.74 5.06
C CYS A 504 -2.97 12.58 6.08
N VAL A 505 -1.65 12.72 5.90
CA VAL A 505 -0.83 13.57 6.78
C VAL A 505 -1.19 15.05 6.63
N ALA A 506 -1.40 15.55 5.41
CA ALA A 506 -1.73 16.95 5.18
C ALA A 506 -3.09 17.35 5.80
N GLU A 507 -4.10 16.49 5.75
CA GLU A 507 -5.40 16.73 6.39
C GLU A 507 -5.26 16.95 7.90
N VAL A 508 -4.44 16.13 8.57
CA VAL A 508 -4.14 16.29 9.99
C VAL A 508 -3.39 17.59 10.24
N LEU A 509 -2.36 17.89 9.44
CA LEU A 509 -1.62 19.16 9.57
C LEU A 509 -2.52 20.37 9.41
N ILE A 510 -3.40 20.37 8.40
CA ILE A 510 -4.36 21.45 8.17
C ILE A 510 -5.22 21.65 9.42
N ARG A 511 -5.86 20.58 9.93
CA ARG A 511 -6.70 20.63 11.15
C ARG A 511 -5.96 21.14 12.39
N GLU A 512 -4.69 20.79 12.55
CA GLU A 512 -3.90 21.09 13.75
C GLU A 512 -3.38 22.54 13.80
N ILE A 513 -3.03 23.14 12.67
CA ILE A 513 -2.46 24.49 12.60
C ILE A 513 -3.33 25.55 13.31
N PRO A 514 -4.64 25.72 12.98
CA PRO A 514 -5.48 26.71 13.66
C PRO A 514 -5.76 26.35 15.12
N ARG A 515 -5.78 25.05 15.46
CA ARG A 515 -5.92 24.57 16.84
C ARG A 515 -4.75 25.04 17.70
N LEU A 516 -3.52 24.83 17.24
CA LEU A 516 -2.31 25.28 17.92
C LEU A 516 -2.23 26.81 18.06
N ARG A 517 -2.63 27.55 17.02
CA ARG A 517 -2.69 29.02 17.07
C ARG A 517 -3.64 29.50 18.17
N ARG A 518 -4.86 28.94 18.24
CA ARG A 518 -5.86 29.29 19.27
C ARG A 518 -5.40 28.95 20.69
N SER A 519 -4.64 27.86 20.86
CA SER A 519 -4.10 27.44 22.16
C SER A 519 -2.78 28.14 22.55
N GLY A 520 -2.29 29.08 21.72
CA GLY A 520 -1.09 29.87 21.98
C GLY A 520 0.24 29.15 21.71
N PHE A 521 0.23 28.07 20.94
CA PHE A 521 1.42 27.31 20.52
C PHE A 521 1.92 27.78 19.15
N SER A 522 2.17 29.08 18.99
CA SER A 522 2.49 29.70 17.69
C SER A 522 3.74 29.12 17.02
N ALA A 523 4.76 28.73 17.79
CA ALA A 523 5.97 28.11 17.24
C ALA A 523 5.68 26.73 16.62
N GLN A 524 4.87 25.91 17.30
CA GLN A 524 4.48 24.58 16.79
C GLN A 524 3.56 24.71 15.57
N ALA A 525 2.65 25.70 15.57
CA ALA A 525 1.82 25.99 14.40
C ALA A 525 2.68 26.36 13.18
N LEU A 526 3.67 27.24 13.36
CA LEU A 526 4.61 27.63 12.29
C LEU A 526 5.41 26.43 11.76
N GLU A 527 5.87 25.54 12.65
CA GLU A 527 6.54 24.30 12.25
C GLU A 527 5.62 23.43 11.38
N LYS A 528 4.36 23.23 11.78
CA LYS A 528 3.40 22.46 11.00
C LYS A 528 3.05 23.10 9.65
N GLU A 529 3.04 24.42 9.56
CA GLU A 529 2.88 25.15 8.28
C GLU A 529 4.04 24.88 7.33
N GLN A 530 5.27 24.86 7.83
CA GLN A 530 6.45 24.48 7.04
C GLN A 530 6.35 23.02 6.60
N GLN A 531 5.94 22.13 7.50
CA GLN A 531 5.73 20.72 7.17
C GLN A 531 4.69 20.53 6.06
N LEU A 532 3.56 21.23 6.14
CA LEU A 532 2.51 21.21 5.12
C LEU A 532 3.02 21.70 3.76
N THR A 533 3.84 22.76 3.77
CA THR A 533 4.43 23.33 2.54
C THR A 533 5.33 22.31 1.82
N VAL A 534 6.09 21.50 2.56
CA VAL A 534 6.92 20.43 1.98
C VAL A 534 6.04 19.38 1.28
N ILE A 535 4.98 18.93 1.95
CA ILE A 535 4.04 17.95 1.39
C ILE A 535 3.36 18.51 0.13
N GLU A 536 2.89 19.76 0.16
CA GLU A 536 2.29 20.41 -1.01
C GLU A 536 3.26 20.50 -2.19
N LYS A 537 4.53 20.85 -1.95
CA LYS A 537 5.57 20.89 -2.99
C LYS A 537 5.75 19.51 -3.62
N CYS A 538 5.88 18.46 -2.81
CA CYS A 538 6.07 17.10 -3.30
C CYS A 538 4.83 16.58 -4.05
N MET A 539 3.63 16.80 -3.52
CA MET A 539 2.37 16.47 -4.18
C MET A 539 2.23 17.19 -5.53
N GLY A 540 2.52 18.49 -5.60
CA GLY A 540 2.44 19.27 -6.84
C GLY A 540 3.37 18.75 -7.94
N ARG A 541 4.55 18.25 -7.58
CA ARG A 541 5.47 17.58 -8.51
C ARG A 541 4.97 16.19 -8.90
N LEU A 542 4.41 15.42 -7.97
CA LEU A 542 3.89 14.08 -8.22
C LEU A 542 2.69 14.11 -9.19
N VAL A 543 1.84 15.13 -9.12
CA VAL A 543 0.70 15.36 -10.04
C VAL A 543 1.14 15.54 -11.50
N GLN A 544 2.36 16.03 -11.75
CA GLN A 544 2.88 16.17 -13.11
C GLN A 544 3.06 14.81 -13.80
N THR A 545 3.43 13.80 -13.03
CA THR A 545 3.51 12.42 -13.49
C THR A 545 2.14 11.76 -13.40
N TYR A 546 1.48 11.83 -12.26
CA TYR A 546 0.23 11.12 -11.96
C TYR A 546 -0.95 12.09 -11.75
N PRO A 547 -1.63 12.51 -12.84
CA PRO A 547 -2.79 13.40 -12.80
C PRO A 547 -3.91 13.01 -11.83
N VAL A 548 -4.00 11.73 -11.46
CA VAL A 548 -5.00 11.22 -10.51
C VAL A 548 -5.00 11.91 -9.16
N LEU A 549 -3.84 12.42 -8.73
CA LEU A 549 -3.68 13.10 -7.46
C LEU A 549 -4.08 14.59 -7.51
N SER A 550 -4.45 15.10 -8.70
CA SER A 550 -4.78 16.52 -8.89
C SER A 550 -5.99 16.94 -8.06
N LEU A 551 -7.02 16.09 -8.00
CA LEU A 551 -8.22 16.35 -7.21
C LEU A 551 -7.91 16.41 -5.72
N GLN A 552 -7.12 15.47 -5.21
CA GLN A 552 -6.73 15.44 -3.79
C GLN A 552 -5.87 16.66 -3.43
N LEU A 553 -4.94 17.06 -4.30
CA LEU A 553 -4.16 18.29 -4.09
C LEU A 553 -5.05 19.54 -4.08
N GLN A 554 -6.02 19.62 -5.00
CA GLN A 554 -6.96 20.75 -5.03
C GLN A 554 -7.85 20.78 -3.78
N GLN A 555 -8.36 19.63 -3.33
CA GLN A 555 -9.14 19.51 -2.10
C GLN A 555 -8.33 19.97 -0.88
N LEU A 556 -7.09 19.52 -0.76
CA LEU A 556 -6.16 19.94 0.30
C LEU A 556 -5.97 21.46 0.31
N GLN A 557 -5.76 22.08 -0.86
CA GLN A 557 -5.63 23.54 -0.97
C GLN A 557 -6.92 24.28 -0.58
N ILE A 558 -8.09 23.75 -0.93
CA ILE A 558 -9.39 24.31 -0.54
C ILE A 558 -9.59 24.25 0.98
N VAL A 559 -9.35 23.10 1.60
CA VAL A 559 -9.50 22.91 3.05
C VAL A 559 -8.54 23.83 3.81
N LYS A 560 -7.29 23.95 3.35
CA LYS A 560 -6.31 24.89 3.90
C LYS A 560 -6.79 26.35 3.80
N ALA A 561 -7.32 26.76 2.65
CA ALA A 561 -7.82 28.10 2.45
C ALA A 561 -8.98 28.41 3.42
N GLN A 562 -9.94 27.49 3.55
CA GLN A 562 -11.08 27.62 4.46
C GLN A 562 -10.63 27.83 5.92
N GLN A 563 -9.59 27.11 6.36
CA GLN A 563 -9.06 27.22 7.72
C GLN A 563 -8.18 28.45 7.97
N THR A 564 -7.81 29.19 6.94
CA THR A 564 -7.08 30.46 7.09
C THR A 564 -8.02 31.64 7.38
N PHE A 565 -9.33 31.49 7.10
CA PHE A 565 -10.35 32.51 7.34
C PHE A 565 -11.02 32.45 8.73
N TYR A 566 -10.68 31.45 9.54
CA TYR A 566 -11.14 31.26 10.93
C TYR A 566 -9.95 31.26 11.87
#